data_AF-A0A7W1ZT46-F1
#
_entry.id   AF-A0A7W1ZT46-F1
#
_cell.length_a   1.000
_cell.length_b   1.000
_cell.length_c   1.000
_cell.angle_alpha   90.00
_cell.angle_beta   90.00
_cell.angle_gamma   90.00
#
_symmetry.space_group_name_H-M   'P 1'
#
loop_
_entity.id
_entity.type
_entity.pdbx_description
1 polymer ?
#
loop_
_entity_poly.entity_id
_entity_poly.type
_entity_poly.pdbx_seq_one_letter_code
_entity_poly.pdbx_strand_id
1 'polypeptide(L)'
;MNNPSYPNPSQPKTAGIAITSLVLGIISYICLLGPFTAIPAIICGHVARKRIRNSEGALTGEGFGLAGLILGYVNLAILLLIIPLLLAIAIPNFVKARSTASVNSCINNLRQLDGATAQWAIENKKPEGSLVTASDINDYLKNGTESLKCPQGGEYTIGPVGEDPTCSVEGHELPY
;
A
#
# COMPACT_ATOMS: atom_id res chain seq x y z
N MET A 1 54.50 14.42 55.53
CA MET A 1 53.18 15.06 55.39
C MET A 1 52.28 14.10 54.63
N ASN A 2 51.43 13.35 55.33
CA ASN A 2 50.42 12.49 54.71
C ASN A 2 49.22 13.36 54.32
N ASN A 3 48.89 13.41 53.04
CA ASN A 3 47.71 14.10 52.53
C ASN A 3 46.47 13.21 52.76
N PRO A 4 45.46 13.63 53.53
CA PRO A 4 44.24 12.85 53.67
C PRO A 4 43.54 12.74 52.31
N SER A 5 43.41 11.51 51.80
CA SER A 5 42.63 11.21 50.60
C SER A 5 41.14 11.35 50.93
N TYR A 6 40.51 12.43 50.49
CA TYR A 6 39.06 12.55 50.53
C TYR A 6 38.44 11.55 49.54
N PRO A 7 37.44 10.74 49.93
CA PRO A 7 36.75 9.88 48.99
C PRO A 7 36.08 10.75 47.92
N ASN A 8 36.46 10.52 46.66
CA ASN A 8 35.87 11.19 45.51
C ASN A 8 34.40 10.75 45.38
N PRO A 9 33.40 11.64 45.42
CA PRO A 9 32.02 11.25 45.17
C PRO A 9 31.94 10.62 43.78
N SER A 10 31.47 9.38 43.70
CA SER A 10 31.27 8.65 42.45
C SER A 10 30.35 9.46 41.54
N GLN A 11 30.93 10.11 40.54
CA GLN A 11 30.18 10.88 39.55
C GLN A 11 29.15 9.94 38.89
N PRO A 12 27.84 10.26 38.92
CA PRO A 12 26.82 9.44 38.29
C PRO A 12 27.12 9.35 36.80
N LYS A 13 27.51 8.17 36.34
CA LYS A 13 27.79 7.91 34.92
C LYS A 13 26.46 7.92 34.19
N THR A 14 26.30 8.81 33.21
CA THR A 14 25.19 8.72 32.26
C THR A 14 25.24 7.34 31.60
N ALA A 15 24.30 6.48 31.96
CA ALA A 15 24.27 5.14 31.39
C ALA A 15 24.11 5.27 29.88
N GLY A 16 25.06 4.71 29.13
CA GLY A 16 24.99 4.56 27.67
C GLY A 16 23.71 3.85 27.18
N ILE A 17 22.89 3.35 28.10
CA ILE A 17 21.53 2.86 27.91
C ILE A 17 20.59 3.95 27.35
N ALA A 18 20.74 5.22 27.72
CA ALA A 18 19.90 6.31 27.19
C ALA A 18 20.23 6.63 25.72
N ILE A 19 21.53 6.67 25.39
CA ILE A 19 22.01 6.90 24.01
C ILE A 19 21.70 5.69 23.13
N THR A 20 21.89 4.46 23.64
CA THR A 20 21.51 3.25 22.89
C THR A 20 20.00 3.15 22.66
N SER A 21 19.14 3.65 23.57
CA SER A 21 17.70 3.73 23.32
C SER A 21 17.31 4.78 22.27
N LEU A 22 18.05 5.90 22.17
CA LEU A 22 17.85 6.90 21.13
C LEU A 22 18.28 6.37 19.77
N VAL A 23 19.44 5.70 19.72
CA VAL A 23 20.00 5.12 18.49
C VAL A 23 19.15 3.95 18.00
N LEU A 24 18.71 3.04 18.88
CA LEU A 24 17.76 1.98 18.51
C LEU A 24 16.39 2.55 18.11
N GLY A 25 15.93 3.64 18.74
CA GLY A 25 14.68 4.32 18.36
C GLY A 25 14.73 4.93 16.95
N ILE A 26 15.84 5.59 16.61
CA ILE A 26 16.06 6.19 15.27
C ILE A 26 16.24 5.10 14.20
N ILE A 27 17.01 4.04 14.50
CA ILE A 27 17.17 2.89 13.59
C ILE A 27 15.83 2.15 13.42
N SER A 28 15.02 2.02 14.48
CA SER A 28 13.68 1.42 14.40
C SER A 28 12.68 2.29 13.65
N TYR A 29 12.85 3.62 13.66
CA TYR A 29 12.02 4.57 12.90
C TYR A 29 12.33 4.53 11.39
N ILE A 30 13.61 4.35 11.03
CA ILE A 30 14.07 4.40 9.64
C ILE A 30 14.00 3.02 8.95
N CYS A 31 14.21 1.92 9.68
CA CYS A 31 14.40 0.59 9.07
C CYS A 31 13.10 -0.25 8.91
N LEU A 32 11.98 0.14 9.53
CA LEU A 32 10.74 -0.65 9.53
C LEU A 32 9.49 0.23 9.34
N LEU A 33 9.09 0.42 8.08
CA LEU A 33 7.75 0.84 7.67
C LEU A 33 6.70 -0.23 8.07
N GLY A 34 6.45 -0.39 9.38
CA GLY A 34 5.43 -1.30 9.89
C GLY A 34 4.92 -0.89 11.27
N PRO A 35 3.63 -1.16 11.59
CA PRO A 35 2.95 -0.73 12.82
C PRO A 35 3.46 -1.36 14.12
N PHE A 36 4.52 -2.18 14.07
CA PHE A 36 5.03 -2.94 15.21
C PHE A 36 6.09 -2.19 16.05
N THR A 37 6.48 -0.97 15.66
CA THR A 37 7.56 -0.22 16.33
C THR A 37 7.11 0.53 17.59
N ALA A 38 5.81 0.81 17.73
CA ALA A 38 5.27 1.52 18.89
C ALA A 38 5.37 0.69 20.19
N ILE A 39 5.13 -0.62 20.08
CA ILE A 39 5.07 -1.53 21.23
C ILE A 39 6.44 -1.63 21.96
N PRO A 40 7.56 -1.96 21.29
CA PRO A 40 8.85 -2.05 21.95
C PRO A 40 9.36 -0.70 22.48
N ALA A 41 9.03 0.42 21.81
CA ALA A 41 9.38 1.76 22.30
C ALA A 41 8.70 2.10 23.63
N ILE A 42 7.40 1.79 23.76
CA ILE A 42 6.64 2.00 25.00
C ILE A 42 7.16 1.09 26.13
N ILE A 43 7.42 -0.19 25.81
CA ILE A 43 7.96 -1.17 26.77
C ILE A 43 9.34 -0.73 27.28
N CYS A 44 10.25 -0.38 26.37
CA CYS A 44 11.59 0.09 26.72
C CYS A 44 11.55 1.38 27.53
N GLY A 45 10.63 2.30 27.23
CA GLY A 45 10.41 3.51 28.01
C GLY A 45 10.00 3.22 29.46
N HIS A 46 9.09 2.27 29.68
CA HIS A 46 8.68 1.85 31.02
C HIS A 46 9.79 1.10 31.79
N VAL A 47 10.55 0.23 31.11
CA VAL A 47 11.68 -0.50 31.71
C VAL A 47 12.82 0.44 32.09
N ALA A 48 13.14 1.43 31.24
CA ALA A 48 14.14 2.45 31.54
C ALA A 48 13.76 3.26 32.80
N ARG A 49 12.48 3.65 32.92
CA ARG A 49 11.98 4.40 34.08
C ARG A 49 12.02 3.58 35.37
N LYS A 50 11.69 2.28 35.29
CA LYS A 50 11.79 1.35 36.43
C LYS A 50 13.25 1.15 36.88
N ARG A 51 14.20 1.10 35.93
CA ARG A 51 15.64 1.02 36.25
C ARG A 51 16.16 2.29 36.90
N ILE A 52 15.84 3.48 36.38
CA ILE A 52 16.28 4.77 36.95
C ILE A 52 15.78 4.92 38.39
N ARG A 53 14.50 4.64 38.65
CA ARG A 53 13.93 4.72 40.00
C ARG A 53 14.57 3.76 41.01
N ASN A 54 14.99 2.58 40.56
CA ASN A 54 15.61 1.56 41.42
C ASN A 54 17.14 1.72 41.56
N SER A 55 17.75 2.74 40.97
CA SER A 55 19.22 2.88 40.92
C SER A 55 19.85 3.65 42.09
N GLU A 56 19.10 3.94 43.17
CA GLU A 56 19.61 4.60 44.39
C GLU A 56 20.48 5.86 44.11
N GLY A 57 20.16 6.63 43.06
CA GLY A 57 20.90 7.84 42.66
C GLY A 57 22.09 7.62 41.71
N ALA A 58 22.41 6.37 41.33
CA ALA A 58 23.50 6.05 40.40
C ALA A 58 23.21 6.43 38.93
N LEU A 59 21.93 6.61 38.57
CA LEU A 59 21.48 6.99 37.23
C LEU A 59 20.63 8.28 37.29
N THR A 60 20.89 9.21 36.38
CA THR A 60 20.13 10.45 36.18
C THR A 60 19.59 10.52 34.75
N GLY A 61 18.61 11.39 34.47
CA GLY A 61 18.00 11.53 33.13
C GLY A 61 16.50 11.24 33.05
N GLU A 62 15.78 11.32 34.17
CA GLU A 62 14.34 11.07 34.24
C GLU A 62 13.53 11.99 33.30
N GLY A 63 13.98 13.24 33.11
CA GLY A 63 13.39 14.19 32.16
C GLY A 63 13.49 13.73 30.69
N PHE A 64 14.61 13.14 30.29
CA PHE A 64 14.76 12.60 28.93
C PHE A 64 13.85 11.38 28.69
N GLY A 65 13.67 10.52 29.71
CA GLY A 65 12.73 9.39 29.64
C GLY A 65 11.26 9.82 29.55
N LEU A 66 10.87 10.87 30.28
CA LEU A 66 9.52 11.45 30.18
C LEU A 66 9.28 12.13 28.83
N ALA A 67 10.26 12.90 28.34
CA ALA A 67 10.19 13.54 27.03
C ALA A 67 9.99 12.52 25.90
N GLY A 68 10.74 11.41 25.92
CA GLY A 68 10.57 10.32 24.96
C GLY A 68 9.18 9.70 24.99
N LEU A 69 8.59 9.51 26.19
CA LEU A 69 7.25 8.98 26.35
C LEU A 69 6.18 9.94 25.81
N ILE A 70 6.29 11.23 26.12
CA ILE A 70 5.35 12.28 25.66
C ILE A 70 5.40 12.38 24.14
N LEU A 71 6.61 12.48 23.55
CA LEU A 71 6.77 12.52 22.10
C LEU A 71 6.19 11.26 21.43
N GLY A 72 6.35 10.09 22.06
CA GLY A 72 5.75 8.84 21.59
C GLY A 72 4.22 8.89 21.56
N TYR A 73 3.57 9.33 22.64
CA TYR A 73 2.10 9.46 22.70
C TYR A 73 1.56 10.55 21.77
N VAL A 74 2.24 11.69 21.68
CA VAL A 74 1.86 12.77 20.76
C VAL A 74 1.93 12.28 19.32
N ASN A 75 3.02 11.61 18.94
CA ASN A 75 3.16 11.04 17.61
C ASN A 75 2.10 9.97 17.32
N LEU A 76 1.80 9.10 18.29
CA LEU A 76 0.74 8.09 18.16
C LEU A 76 -0.63 8.74 17.98
N ALA A 77 -0.96 9.77 18.77
CA ALA A 77 -2.21 10.51 18.65
C ALA A 77 -2.33 11.20 17.27
N ILE A 78 -1.25 11.83 16.80
CA ILE A 78 -1.21 12.46 15.47
C ILE A 78 -1.44 11.42 14.37
N LEU A 79 -0.77 10.26 14.41
CA LEU A 79 -0.94 9.20 13.42
C LEU A 79 -2.37 8.65 13.42
N LEU A 80 -2.96 8.45 14.61
CA LEU A 80 -4.34 8.00 14.74
C LEU A 80 -5.36 8.99 14.15
N LEU A 81 -5.03 10.28 14.06
CA LEU A 81 -5.87 11.29 13.43
C LEU A 81 -5.61 11.42 11.92
N ILE A 82 -4.34 11.45 11.49
CA ILE A 82 -3.97 11.72 10.10
C ILE A 82 -4.24 10.50 9.20
N ILE A 83 -3.91 9.28 9.65
CA ILE A 83 -4.06 8.07 8.82
C ILE A 83 -5.52 7.86 8.35
N PRO A 84 -6.54 7.86 9.21
CA PRO A 84 -7.92 7.66 8.75
C PRO A 84 -8.39 8.79 7.84
N LEU A 85 -7.98 10.04 8.08
CA LEU A 85 -8.29 11.17 7.21
C LEU A 85 -7.70 10.98 5.80
N LEU A 86 -6.44 10.55 5.71
CA LEU A 86 -5.81 10.26 4.42
C LEU A 86 -6.47 9.08 3.72
N LEU A 87 -6.79 8.00 4.43
CA LEU A 87 -7.48 6.84 3.86
C LEU A 87 -8.88 7.19 3.36
N ALA A 88 -9.61 8.03 4.08
CA ALA A 88 -10.94 8.51 3.67
C ALA A 88 -10.91 9.24 2.31
N ILE A 89 -9.80 9.92 1.99
CA ILE A 89 -9.62 10.61 0.70
C ILE A 89 -9.01 9.67 -0.36
N ALA A 90 -8.01 8.87 0.04
CA ALA A 90 -7.24 8.03 -0.88
C ALA A 90 -8.05 6.85 -1.43
N ILE A 91 -8.82 6.15 -0.58
CA ILE A 91 -9.61 4.98 -0.98
C ILE A 91 -10.62 5.32 -2.10
N PRO A 92 -11.53 6.30 -1.95
CA PRO A 92 -12.50 6.58 -3.00
C PRO A 92 -11.83 7.06 -4.30
N ASN A 93 -10.74 7.84 -4.21
CA ASN A 93 -9.99 8.27 -5.39
C ASN A 93 -9.32 7.10 -6.10
N PHE A 94 -8.73 6.16 -5.36
CA PHE A 94 -8.13 4.96 -5.91
C PHE A 94 -9.15 4.01 -6.54
N VAL A 95 -10.30 3.79 -5.87
CA VAL A 95 -11.39 2.94 -6.38
C VAL A 95 -11.95 3.50 -7.70
N LYS A 96 -12.21 4.82 -7.75
CA LYS A 96 -12.66 5.48 -8.98
C LYS A 96 -11.62 5.35 -10.10
N ALA A 97 -10.35 5.65 -9.81
CA ALA A 97 -9.27 5.52 -10.79
C ALA A 97 -9.14 4.10 -11.33
N ARG A 98 -9.26 3.08 -10.47
CA ARG A 98 -9.28 1.67 -10.86
C ARG A 98 -10.48 1.33 -11.73
N SER A 99 -11.67 1.83 -11.41
CA SER A 99 -12.88 1.62 -12.21
C SER A 99 -12.72 2.19 -13.62
N THR A 100 -12.30 3.46 -13.74
CA THR A 100 -12.04 4.09 -15.04
C THR A 100 -10.99 3.35 -15.85
N ALA A 101 -9.88 2.94 -15.22
CA ALA A 101 -8.86 2.13 -15.90
C ALA A 101 -9.42 0.78 -16.38
N SER A 102 -10.31 0.16 -15.59
CA SER A 102 -10.95 -1.10 -15.94
C SER A 102 -11.89 -0.95 -17.14
N VAL A 103 -12.67 0.13 -17.20
CA VAL A 103 -13.54 0.48 -18.34
C VAL A 103 -12.69 0.68 -19.59
N ASN A 104 -11.62 1.46 -19.51
CA ASN A 104 -10.74 1.73 -20.65
C ASN A 104 -10.07 0.45 -21.20
N SER A 105 -9.63 -0.45 -20.32
CA SER A 105 -9.11 -1.76 -20.75
C SER A 105 -10.20 -2.61 -21.40
N CYS A 106 -11.42 -2.59 -20.86
CA CYS A 106 -12.56 -3.29 -21.44
C CYS A 106 -12.88 -2.77 -22.86
N ILE A 107 -12.98 -1.46 -23.03
CA ILE A 107 -13.21 -0.82 -24.34
C ILE A 107 -12.10 -1.21 -25.33
N ASN A 108 -10.84 -1.24 -24.91
CA ASN A 108 -9.74 -1.68 -25.78
C ASN A 108 -9.84 -3.16 -26.16
N ASN A 109 -10.39 -4.01 -25.29
CA ASN A 109 -10.65 -5.41 -25.62
C ASN A 109 -11.81 -5.55 -26.62
N LEU A 110 -12.89 -4.78 -26.44
CA LEU A 110 -14.01 -4.73 -27.39
C LEU A 110 -13.55 -4.30 -28.79
N ARG A 111 -12.70 -3.27 -28.89
CA ARG A 111 -12.10 -2.85 -30.17
C ARG A 111 -11.26 -3.94 -30.84
N GLN A 112 -10.58 -4.77 -30.04
CA GLN A 112 -9.82 -5.90 -30.58
C GLN A 112 -10.74 -6.99 -31.13
N LEU A 113 -11.85 -7.29 -30.42
CA LEU A 113 -12.85 -8.25 -30.89
C LEU A 113 -13.53 -7.78 -32.17
N ASP A 114 -13.89 -6.50 -32.24
CA ASP A 114 -14.49 -5.88 -33.42
C ASP A 114 -13.52 -5.92 -34.62
N GLY A 115 -12.29 -5.44 -34.43
CA GLY A 115 -11.27 -5.47 -35.48
C GLY A 115 -10.95 -6.89 -35.97
N ALA A 116 -10.90 -7.87 -35.07
CA ALA A 116 -10.69 -9.27 -35.42
C ALA A 116 -11.88 -9.85 -36.21
N THR A 117 -13.10 -9.49 -35.82
CA THR A 117 -14.34 -9.89 -36.51
C THR A 117 -14.40 -9.31 -37.92
N ALA A 118 -14.11 -8.02 -38.06
CA ALA A 118 -14.06 -7.35 -39.36
C ALA A 118 -12.99 -7.97 -40.27
N GLN A 119 -11.80 -8.25 -39.73
CA GLN A 119 -10.71 -8.86 -40.50
C GLN A 119 -11.07 -10.28 -40.97
N TRP A 120 -11.60 -11.11 -40.07
CA TRP A 120 -12.08 -12.45 -40.41
C TRP A 120 -13.14 -12.41 -41.51
N ALA A 121 -14.09 -11.46 -41.42
CA ALA A 121 -15.15 -11.30 -42.39
C ALA A 121 -14.63 -10.93 -43.78
N ILE A 122 -13.65 -10.02 -43.86
CA ILE A 122 -13.02 -9.62 -45.12
C ILE A 122 -12.29 -10.81 -45.77
N GLU A 123 -11.50 -11.55 -44.99
CA GLU A 123 -10.71 -12.66 -45.52
C GLU A 123 -11.57 -13.85 -45.94
N ASN A 124 -12.63 -14.13 -45.19
CA ASN A 124 -13.57 -15.24 -45.48
C ASN A 124 -14.75 -14.82 -46.36
N LYS A 125 -14.76 -13.58 -46.86
CA LYS A 125 -15.80 -13.00 -47.72
C LYS A 125 -17.21 -13.16 -47.12
N LYS A 126 -17.32 -12.94 -45.81
CA LYS A 126 -18.57 -13.05 -45.08
C LYS A 126 -19.36 -11.74 -45.17
N PRO A 127 -20.67 -11.78 -45.45
CA PRO A 127 -21.51 -10.60 -45.43
C PRO A 127 -21.79 -10.13 -43.99
N GLU A 128 -22.27 -8.89 -43.86
CA GLU A 128 -22.88 -8.39 -42.63
C GLU A 128 -24.00 -9.31 -42.14
N GLY A 129 -24.19 -9.40 -40.82
CA GLY A 129 -25.16 -10.29 -40.19
C GLY A 129 -24.72 -11.76 -40.07
N SER A 130 -23.55 -12.12 -40.60
CA SER A 130 -23.03 -13.49 -40.42
C SER A 130 -22.60 -13.73 -38.97
N LEU A 131 -22.98 -14.89 -38.43
CA LEU A 131 -22.63 -15.28 -37.06
C LEU A 131 -21.13 -15.52 -36.93
N VAL A 132 -20.56 -15.03 -35.84
CA VAL A 132 -19.12 -15.09 -35.54
C VAL A 132 -18.92 -15.86 -34.25
N THR A 133 -18.00 -16.82 -34.25
CA THR A 133 -17.65 -17.60 -33.06
C THR A 133 -16.26 -17.21 -32.55
N ALA A 134 -15.99 -17.49 -31.26
CA ALA A 134 -14.68 -17.22 -30.68
C ALA A 134 -13.52 -17.96 -31.37
N SER A 135 -13.79 -19.11 -32.01
CA SER A 135 -12.80 -19.85 -32.80
C SER A 135 -12.47 -19.17 -34.12
N ASP A 136 -13.45 -18.50 -34.74
CA ASP A 136 -13.29 -17.84 -36.04
C ASP A 136 -12.26 -16.70 -35.96
N ILE A 137 -12.29 -15.96 -34.85
CA ILE A 137 -11.46 -14.76 -34.65
C ILE A 137 -10.21 -15.02 -33.78
N ASN A 138 -10.01 -16.26 -33.30
CA ASN A 138 -8.94 -16.58 -32.35
C ASN A 138 -7.54 -16.28 -32.92
N ASP A 139 -7.32 -16.61 -34.20
CA ASP A 139 -6.03 -16.43 -34.87
C ASP A 139 -5.73 -14.96 -35.23
N TYR A 140 -6.76 -14.11 -35.20
CA TYR A 140 -6.64 -12.66 -35.43
C TYR A 140 -6.28 -11.89 -34.15
N LEU A 141 -6.26 -12.56 -33.01
CA LEU A 141 -5.92 -12.01 -31.72
C LEU A 141 -4.56 -12.55 -31.26
N LYS A 142 -3.62 -11.66 -30.95
CA LYS A 142 -2.22 -12.02 -30.64
C LYS A 142 -2.07 -13.11 -29.57
N ASN A 143 -2.98 -13.15 -28.59
CA ASN A 143 -2.98 -14.11 -27.49
C ASN A 143 -4.28 -14.95 -27.46
N GLY A 144 -5.05 -14.94 -28.55
CA GLY A 144 -6.35 -15.61 -28.64
C GLY A 144 -7.47 -14.93 -27.84
N THR A 145 -8.69 -15.43 -28.05
CA THR A 145 -9.92 -14.92 -27.43
C THR A 145 -9.95 -15.14 -25.91
N GLU A 146 -9.38 -16.23 -25.42
CA GLU A 146 -9.35 -16.57 -23.98
C GLU A 146 -8.52 -15.60 -23.13
N SER A 147 -7.58 -14.88 -23.76
CA SER A 147 -6.73 -13.90 -23.08
C SER A 147 -7.47 -12.60 -22.76
N LEU A 148 -8.55 -12.30 -23.50
CA LEU A 148 -9.37 -11.13 -23.32
C LEU A 148 -10.32 -11.39 -22.16
N LYS A 149 -10.02 -10.82 -21.00
CA LYS A 149 -10.89 -10.87 -19.82
C LYS A 149 -11.26 -9.46 -19.38
N CYS A 150 -12.52 -9.26 -19.02
CA CYS A 150 -12.94 -7.99 -18.45
C CYS A 150 -12.29 -7.82 -17.06
N PRO A 151 -11.63 -6.68 -16.76
CA PRO A 151 -11.01 -6.47 -15.45
C PRO A 151 -12.01 -6.42 -14.27
N GLN A 152 -13.31 -6.27 -14.56
CA GLN A 152 -14.39 -6.32 -13.58
C GLN A 152 -15.15 -7.65 -13.58
N GLY A 153 -14.70 -8.66 -14.35
CA GLY A 153 -15.30 -10.00 -14.38
C GLY A 153 -16.47 -10.16 -15.34
N GLY A 154 -16.74 -9.18 -16.21
CA GLY A 154 -17.72 -9.31 -17.29
C GLY A 154 -17.36 -10.33 -18.37
N GLU A 155 -18.39 -10.84 -19.02
CA GLU A 155 -18.27 -11.72 -20.19
C GLU A 155 -18.44 -10.90 -21.48
N TYR A 156 -17.67 -11.27 -22.51
CA TYR A 156 -17.77 -10.66 -23.83
C TYR A 156 -18.71 -11.48 -24.71
N THR A 157 -19.61 -10.78 -25.41
CA THR A 157 -20.46 -11.37 -26.44
C THR A 157 -20.04 -10.81 -27.80
N ILE A 158 -19.64 -11.70 -28.70
CA ILE A 158 -19.28 -11.35 -30.08
C ILE A 158 -20.60 -11.28 -30.86
N GLY A 159 -20.92 -10.11 -31.42
CA GLY A 159 -22.06 -9.92 -32.30
C GLY A 159 -21.83 -10.54 -33.69
N PRO A 160 -22.85 -10.61 -34.54
CA PRO A 160 -22.66 -10.89 -35.95
C PRO A 160 -21.79 -9.81 -36.62
N VAL A 161 -21.24 -10.12 -37.80
CA VAL A 161 -20.44 -9.15 -38.56
C VAL A 161 -21.21 -7.85 -38.78
N GLY A 162 -20.62 -6.73 -38.38
CA GLY A 162 -21.22 -5.39 -38.49
C GLY A 162 -21.98 -4.93 -37.23
N GLU A 163 -22.12 -5.77 -36.21
CA GLU A 163 -22.62 -5.39 -34.89
C GLU A 163 -21.48 -5.31 -33.88
N ASP A 164 -21.52 -4.29 -33.02
CA ASP A 164 -20.51 -4.06 -32.00
C ASP A 164 -20.49 -5.21 -30.97
N PRO A 165 -19.31 -5.74 -30.58
CA PRO A 165 -19.21 -6.67 -29.48
C PRO A 165 -19.59 -5.99 -28.16
N THR A 166 -20.23 -6.74 -27.27
CA THR A 166 -20.75 -6.22 -26.00
C THR A 166 -20.07 -6.86 -24.79
N CYS A 167 -20.09 -6.16 -23.66
CA CYS A 167 -19.65 -6.66 -22.37
C CYS A 167 -20.84 -6.70 -21.41
N SER A 168 -20.93 -7.72 -20.55
CA SER A 168 -22.03 -7.88 -19.60
C SER A 168 -22.03 -6.86 -18.44
N VAL A 169 -21.02 -5.99 -18.35
CA VAL A 169 -20.86 -5.00 -17.28
C VAL A 169 -21.41 -3.66 -17.74
N GLU A 170 -22.27 -3.04 -16.93
CA GLU A 170 -22.85 -1.72 -17.24
C GLU A 170 -21.78 -0.64 -17.44
N GLY A 171 -21.96 0.19 -18.48
CA GLY A 171 -21.02 1.25 -18.84
C GLY A 171 -19.76 0.79 -19.58
N HIS A 172 -19.64 -0.51 -19.88
CA HIS A 172 -18.58 -1.06 -20.72
C HIS A 172 -19.08 -1.28 -22.16
N GLU A 173 -19.32 -0.19 -22.87
CA GLU A 173 -19.77 -0.21 -24.28
C GLU A 173 -18.83 0.60 -25.17
N LEU A 174 -18.79 0.26 -26.45
CA LEU A 174 -18.06 1.03 -27.44
C LEU A 174 -18.78 2.38 -27.67
N PRO A 175 -18.07 3.51 -27.62
CA PRO A 175 -18.67 4.79 -27.99
C PRO A 175 -18.91 4.85 -29.50
N TYR A 176 -20.11 5.29 -29.90
CA TYR A 176 -20.50 5.58 -31.29
C TYR A 176 -19.68 6.72 -31.89
#